data_AF-A0A6N9YFH2-F1
#
_entry.id   AF-A0A6N9YFH2-F1
#
_cell.length_a   1.000
_cell.length_b   1.000
_cell.length_c   1.000
_cell.angle_alpha   90.00
_cell.angle_beta   90.00
_cell.angle_gamma   90.00
#
_symmetry.space_group_name_H-M   'P 1'
#
loop_
_entity.id
_entity.type
_entity.pdbx_description
1 polymer ?
#
loop_
_entity_poly.entity_id
_entity_poly.type
_entity_poly.pdbx_seq_one_letter_code
_entity_poly.pdbx_strand_id
1 'polypeptide(L)' 'MLRYPAEALWQEIAYLAYHLHWPLDSLLDLEHLDRVRMVRAVGGLNDRAWEEVRDRA' A
#
# COMPACT_ATOMS: atom_id res chain seq x y z
N MET A 1 10.74 15.84 17.94
CA MET A 1 9.60 15.44 17.09
C MET A 1 10.12 14.53 15.99
N LEU A 2 9.71 13.26 15.96
CA LEU A 2 10.02 12.36 14.84
C LEU A 2 9.07 12.73 13.70
N ARG A 3 9.57 13.36 12.64
CA ARG A 3 8.76 13.59 11.43
C ARG A 3 8.66 12.27 10.68
N TYR A 4 7.47 11.95 10.18
CA TYR A 4 7.31 10.82 9.28
C TYR A 4 8.21 11.04 8.05
N PRO A 5 9.00 10.05 7.60
CA PRO A 5 9.88 10.24 6.47
C PRO A 5 9.04 10.53 5.22
N ALA A 6 9.30 11.65 4.54
CA ALA A 6 8.56 12.02 3.33
C ALA A 6 8.66 10.94 2.25
N GLU A 7 9.82 10.29 2.15
CA GLU A 7 10.03 9.17 1.23
C GLU A 7 9.11 7.98 1.55
N ALA A 8 8.95 7.63 2.83
CA ALA A 8 8.09 6.52 3.23
C ALA A 8 6.63 6.78 2.83
N LEU A 9 6.15 8.02 2.99
CA LEU A 9 4.81 8.41 2.55
C LEU A 9 4.61 8.21 1.04
N TRP A 10 5.58 8.66 0.22
CA TRP A 10 5.50 8.49 -1.23
C TRP A 10 5.49 7.03 -1.65
N GLN A 11 6.29 6.18 -0.99
CA GLN A 11 6.28 4.74 -1.24
C GLN A 11 4.94 4.09 -0.89
N GLU A 12 4.33 4.48 0.24
CA GLU A 12 2.99 4.00 0.64
C GLU A 12 1.92 4.39 -0.40
N ILE A 13 1.94 5.65 -0.86
CA ILE A 13 1.00 6.15 -1.87
C ILE A 13 1.20 5.42 -3.20
N ALA A 14 2.45 5.31 -3.68
CA ALA A 14 2.76 4.64 -4.93
C ALA A 14 2.35 3.17 -4.90
N TYR A 15 2.60 2.48 -3.79
CA TYR A 15 2.19 1.09 -3.57
C TYR A 15 0.67 0.93 -3.70
N LEU A 16 -0.10 1.75 -2.99
CA LEU A 16 -1.57 1.71 -3.05
C LEU A 16 -2.11 2.11 -4.42
N ALA A 17 -1.56 3.15 -5.06
CA ALA A 17 -1.95 3.58 -6.40
C ALA A 17 -1.72 2.47 -7.43
N TYR A 18 -0.59 1.77 -7.34
CA TYR A 18 -0.25 0.67 -8.25
C TYR A 18 -1.22 -0.51 -8.13
N HIS A 19 -1.58 -0.91 -6.91
CA HIS A 19 -2.42 -2.09 -6.69
C HIS A 19 -3.93 -1.83 -6.74
N LEU A 20 -4.37 -0.63 -6.34
CA LEU A 20 -5.79 -0.29 -6.24
C LEU A 20 -6.28 0.60 -7.39
N HIS A 21 -5.36 1.23 -8.13
CA HIS A 21 -5.64 2.20 -9.19
C HIS A 21 -6.50 3.39 -8.73
N TRP A 22 -6.44 3.70 -7.44
CA TRP A 22 -7.12 4.87 -6.88
C TRP A 22 -6.42 6.16 -7.31
N PRO A 23 -7.16 7.26 -7.50
CA PRO A 23 -6.56 8.54 -7.83
C PRO A 23 -5.73 9.07 -6.66
N LEU A 24 -4.72 9.87 -6.98
CA LEU A 24 -3.78 10.42 -5.99
C LEU A 24 -4.50 11.18 -4.88
N ASP A 25 -5.50 11.98 -5.22
CA ASP A 25 -6.24 12.81 -4.24
C ASP A 25 -6.92 11.94 -3.18
N SER A 26 -7.54 10.82 -3.58
CA SER A 26 -8.16 9.90 -2.61
C SER A 26 -7.14 9.23 -1.68
N LEU A 27 -5.91 9.01 -2.14
CA LEU A 27 -4.84 8.44 -1.32
C LEU A 27 -4.23 9.46 -0.37
N LEU A 28 -4.15 10.73 -0.78
CA LEU A 28 -3.67 11.83 0.05
C LEU A 28 -4.66 12.20 1.16
N ASP A 29 -5.96 11.97 0.94
CA ASP A 29 -7.02 12.19 1.94
C ASP A 29 -7.08 11.11 3.03
N LEU A 30 -6.36 9.99 2.88
CA LEU A 30 -6.32 8.94 3.91
C LEU A 30 -5.61 9.42 5.18
N GLU A 31 -6.27 9.22 6.32
CA GLU A 31 -5.60 9.34 7.62
C GLU A 31 -4.38 8.43 7.68
N HIS A 32 -3.34 8.87 8.39
CA HIS A 32 -2.07 8.14 8.45
C HIS A 32 -2.24 6.67 8.85
N LEU A 33 -3.06 6.40 9.88
CA LEU A 33 -3.28 5.04 10.35
C LEU A 33 -4.09 4.19 9.38
N ASP A 34 -5.03 4.78 8.66
CA ASP A 34 -5.82 4.07 7.66
C ASP A 34 -4.99 3.73 6.43
N ARG A 35 -4.12 4.63 6.00
CA ARG A 35 -3.15 4.33 4.94
C ARG A 35 -2.22 3.19 5.33
N VAL A 36 -1.67 3.20 6.55
CA VAL A 36 -0.81 2.11 7.06
C VAL A 36 -1.55 0.78 7.12
N ARG A 37 -2.82 0.78 7.57
CA ARG A 37 -3.67 -0.42 7.56
C ARG A 37 -3.88 -0.93 6.14
N MET A 38 -4.12 -0.03 5.19
CA MET A 38 -4.37 -0.41 3.81
C MET A 38 -3.14 -1.00 3.12
N VAL A 39 -1.96 -0.41 3.33
CA VAL A 39 -0.69 -0.95 2.83
C VAL A 39 -0.48 -2.37 3.32
N ARG A 40 -0.73 -2.65 4.62
CA ARG A 40 -0.60 -4.00 5.18
C ARG A 40 -1.61 -4.99 4.59
N ALA A 41 -2.86 -4.56 4.42
CA ALA A 41 -3.91 -5.41 3.88
C ALA A 41 -3.64 -5.80 2.41
N VAL A 42 -3.28 -4.81 1.59
CA VAL A 42 -2.92 -5.01 0.18
C VAL A 42 -1.64 -5.85 0.06
N GLY A 43 -0.64 -5.61 0.90
CA GLY A 43 0.56 -6.45 1.03
C GLY A 43 0.22 -7.91 1.23
N GLY A 44 -0.59 -8.21 2.25
CA GLY A 44 -0.98 -9.59 2.52
C GLY A 44 -1.83 -10.24 1.41
N LEU A 45 -2.62 -9.47 0.66
CA LEU A 45 -3.34 -9.98 -0.52
C LEU A 45 -2.37 -10.33 -1.65
N ASN A 46 -1.42 -9.46 -1.93
CA ASN A 46 -0.40 -9.67 -2.96
C ASN A 46 0.48 -10.87 -2.62
N ASP A 47 0.91 -11.02 -1.37
CA ASP A 47 1.73 -12.15 -0.93
C ASP A 47 1.04 -13.50 -1.16
N ARG A 48 -0.25 -13.60 -0.78
CA ARG A 48 -1.07 -14.80 -1.04
C ARG A 48 -1.26 -15.07 -2.53
N ALA A 49 -1.51 -14.02 -3.33
CA ALA A 49 -1.65 -14.17 -4.77
C ALA A 49 -0.37 -14.75 -5.40
N TRP A 50 0.81 -14.29 -4.96
CA TRP A 50 2.09 -14.81 -5.44
C TRP A 50 2.38 -16.23 -4.94
N GLU A 51 1.97 -16.57 -3.73
CA GLU A 51 2.06 -17.94 -3.21
C GLU A 51 1.24 -18.89 -4.09
N GLU A 52 -0.02 -18.55 -4.40
CA GLU A 52 -0.86 -19.36 -5.30
C GLU A 52 -0.27 -19.49 -6.72
N VAL A 53 0.37 -18.45 -7.25
CA VAL A 53 1.03 -18.53 -8.56
C VAL A 53 2.24 -19.47 -8.51
N ARG A 54 3.05 -19.41 -7.45
CA ARG A 54 4.22 -20.28 -7.30
C ARG A 54 3.83 -21.75 -7.14
N ASP A 55 2.78 -22.04 -6.39
CA ASP A 55 2.32 -23.41 -6.15
C ASP A 55 1.73 -24.08 -7.41
N ARG A 56 1.32 -23.27 -8.40
CA ARG A 56 0.72 -23.73 -9.66
C ARG A 56 1.72 -23.82 -10.82
N ALA A 57 2.95 -23.35 -10.64
CA ALA A 57 4.02 -23.35 -11.66
C ALA A 57 4.85 -24.64 -11.57
#